data_AF-A0AAW3TMN8-F1
#
_entry.id   AF-A0AAW3TMN8-F1
#
_cell.length_a   1.000
_cell.length_b   1.000
_cell.length_c   1.000
_cell.angle_alpha   90.00
_cell.angle_beta   90.00
_cell.angle_gamma   90.00
#
_symmetry.space_group_name_H-M   'P 1'
#
loop_
_entity.id
_entity.type
_entity.pdbx_description
1 polymer ?
#
loop_
_entity_poly.entity_id
_entity_poly.type
_entity_poly.pdbx_seq_one_letter_code
_entity_poly.pdbx_strand_id
1 'polypeptide(L)' 'MSLIALALIATVAQTPDPAPTPAADKPICRRELPIGSYLPVRTCHTKAQWAQIDEANGRAASDARRANDARSGTIPNR' A
#
# COMPACT_ATOMS: atom_id res chain seq x y z
N MET A 1 -53.28 -19.67 -53.16
CA MET A 1 -52.07 -20.31 -52.60
C MET A 1 -51.31 -19.22 -51.86
N SER A 2 -51.48 -19.13 -50.54
CA SER A 2 -50.89 -18.06 -49.71
C SER A 2 -49.45 -18.40 -49.33
N LEU A 3 -48.54 -17.45 -49.55
CA LEU A 3 -47.13 -17.49 -49.14
C LEU A 3 -47.02 -16.94 -47.72
N ILE A 4 -46.57 -17.75 -46.77
CA ILE A 4 -46.24 -17.32 -45.40
C ILE A 4 -44.76 -16.94 -45.40
N ALA A 5 -44.46 -15.65 -45.23
CA ALA A 5 -43.10 -15.16 -45.04
C ALA A 5 -42.68 -15.33 -43.58
N LEU A 6 -41.70 -16.20 -43.32
CA LEU A 6 -41.15 -16.46 -41.99
C LEU A 6 -40.02 -15.45 -41.73
N ALA A 7 -40.26 -14.45 -40.89
CA ALA A 7 -39.25 -13.49 -40.49
C ALA A 7 -38.31 -14.11 -39.43
N LEU A 8 -37.03 -14.28 -39.79
CA LEU A 8 -35.97 -14.64 -38.84
C LEU A 8 -35.66 -13.43 -37.94
N ILE A 9 -35.91 -13.57 -36.65
CA ILE A 9 -35.53 -12.60 -35.63
C ILE A 9 -34.15 -12.99 -35.12
N ALA A 10 -33.10 -12.23 -35.48
CA ALA A 10 -31.76 -12.44 -34.96
C ALA A 10 -31.65 -11.83 -33.55
N THR A 11 -31.52 -12.67 -32.53
CA THR A 11 -31.22 -12.25 -31.16
C THR A 11 -29.74 -11.88 -31.06
N VAL A 12 -29.45 -10.59 -30.95
CA VAL A 12 -28.12 -10.09 -30.56
C VAL A 12 -27.91 -10.41 -29.08
N ALA A 13 -26.97 -11.30 -28.79
CA ALA A 13 -26.53 -11.57 -27.43
C ALA A 13 -25.77 -10.34 -26.91
N GLN A 14 -26.28 -9.73 -25.85
CA GLN A 14 -25.61 -8.63 -25.15
C GLN A 14 -24.57 -9.22 -24.22
N THR A 15 -23.30 -9.07 -24.57
CA THR A 15 -22.19 -9.43 -23.69
C THR A 15 -22.24 -8.50 -22.47
N PRO A 16 -22.29 -9.03 -21.24
CA PRO A 16 -22.30 -8.19 -20.05
C PRO A 16 -21.00 -7.40 -19.96
N ASP A 17 -21.11 -6.12 -19.60
CA ASP A 17 -19.94 -5.28 -19.38
C ASP A 17 -19.07 -5.86 -18.25
N PRO A 18 -17.73 -5.81 -18.40
CA PRO A 18 -16.84 -6.28 -17.36
C PRO A 18 -17.05 -5.47 -16.08
N ALA A 19 -17.14 -6.18 -14.94
CA ALA A 19 -17.29 -5.56 -13.64
C ALA A 19 -16.14 -4.58 -13.35
N PRO A 20 -16.41 -3.44 -12.70
CA PRO A 20 -15.40 -2.44 -12.42
C PRO A 20 -14.31 -3.01 -11.51
N THR A 21 -13.05 -2.89 -11.95
CA THR A 21 -11.89 -3.26 -11.15
C THR A 21 -11.75 -2.30 -9.96
N PRO A 22 -11.46 -2.80 -8.74
CA PRO A 22 -11.17 -1.94 -7.60
C PRO A 22 -10.02 -0.98 -7.94
N ALA A 23 -10.20 0.30 -7.65
CA ALA A 23 -9.15 1.29 -7.88
C ALA A 23 -7.90 0.93 -7.09
N ALA A 24 -6.75 0.88 -7.76
CA ALA A 24 -5.47 0.65 -7.09
C ALA A 24 -5.21 1.77 -6.06
N ASP A 25 -4.74 1.39 -4.88
CA ASP A 25 -4.40 2.33 -3.81
C ASP A 25 -3.35 3.33 -4.30
N LYS A 26 -3.66 4.62 -4.13
CA LYS A 26 -2.75 5.68 -4.55
C LYS A 26 -1.51 5.71 -3.65
N PRO A 27 -0.30 5.79 -4.25
CA PRO A 27 0.92 5.93 -3.47
C PRO A 27 1.01 7.32 -2.84
N ILE A 28 1.52 7.36 -1.61
CA ILE A 28 1.82 8.56 -0.84
C ILE A 28 3.34 8.69 -0.78
N CYS A 29 3.88 9.80 -1.28
CA CYS A 29 5.32 10.03 -1.27
C CYS A 29 5.75 10.84 -0.04
N ARG A 30 6.69 10.30 0.74
CA ARG A 30 7.35 10.99 1.85
C ARG A 30 8.79 11.35 1.46
N ARG A 31 9.31 12.43 2.05
CA ARG A 31 10.72 12.82 1.90
C ARG A 31 11.51 12.24 3.06
N GLU A 32 12.48 11.38 2.77
CA GLU A 32 13.26 10.66 3.76
C GLU A 32 14.74 11.05 3.68
N LEU A 33 15.41 11.07 4.83
CA LEU A 33 16.85 11.28 4.92
C LEU A 33 17.49 9.97 5.41
N PRO A 34 18.01 9.13 4.50
CA PRO A 34 18.55 7.83 4.88
C PRO A 34 19.85 7.99 5.67
N ILE A 35 20.07 7.09 6.63
CA ILE A 35 21.28 7.06 7.45
C ILE A 35 22.50 6.89 6.54
N GLY A 36 23.52 7.73 6.73
CA GLY A 36 24.74 7.72 5.90
C GLY A 36 24.69 8.60 4.65
N SER A 37 23.58 9.33 4.42
CA SER A 37 23.50 10.35 3.38
C SER A 37 22.85 11.62 3.92
N TYR A 38 23.34 12.78 3.46
CA TYR A 38 22.71 14.08 3.72
C TYR A 38 21.72 14.50 2.63
N LEU A 39 21.60 13.70 1.56
CA LEU A 39 20.69 13.99 0.46
C LEU A 39 19.32 13.36 0.72
N PRO A 40 18.24 14.14 0.82
CA PRO A 40 16.91 13.59 0.99
C PRO A 40 16.42 12.93 -0.30
N VAL A 41 15.73 11.80 -0.16
CA VAL A 41 15.10 11.05 -1.25
C VAL A 41 13.58 11.08 -1.12
N ARG A 42 12.86 10.85 -2.22
CA ARG A 42 11.40 10.67 -2.20
C ARG A 42 11.07 9.19 -2.29
N THR A 43 10.46 8.67 -1.23
CA THR A 43 10.00 7.27 -1.15
C THR A 43 8.48 7.28 -1.23
N CYS A 44 7.89 6.42 -2.04
CA CYS A 44 6.44 6.37 -2.23
C CYS A 44 5.90 4.98 -1.91
N HIS A 45 4.91 4.92 -1.02
CA HIS A 45 4.25 3.68 -0.59
C HIS A 45 2.75 3.89 -0.47
N THR A 46 1.97 2.80 -0.47
CA THR A 46 0.53 2.88 -0.15
C THR A 46 0.34 3.24 1.32
N LYS A 47 -0.88 3.66 1.68
CA LYS A 47 -1.22 3.95 3.09
C LYS A 47 -0.97 2.73 4.00
N ALA A 48 -1.32 1.53 3.53
CA ALA A 48 -1.12 0.29 4.29
C ALA A 48 0.37 -0.03 4.50
N GLN A 49 1.18 0.13 3.46
CA GLN A 49 2.63 -0.05 3.54
C GLN A 49 3.27 0.96 4.50
N TRP A 50 2.86 2.24 4.46
CA TRP A 50 3.33 3.22 5.43
C TRP A 50 2.98 2.87 6.86
N ALA A 51 1.76 2.39 7.11
CA ALA A 51 1.36 1.96 8.45
C ALA A 51 2.26 0.84 8.99
N GLN A 52 2.61 -0.14 8.14
CA GLN A 52 3.55 -1.22 8.51
C GLN A 52 4.96 -0.70 8.82
N ILE A 53 5.47 0.23 8.00
CA ILE A 53 6.79 0.86 8.20
C ILE A 53 6.80 1.65 9.52
N ASP A 54 5.79 2.47 9.74
CA ASP A 54 5.68 3.32 10.93
C ASP A 54 5.58 2.46 12.20
N GLU A 55 4.82 1.35 12.16
CA GLU A 55 4.73 0.39 13.27
C GLU A 55 6.07 -0.29 13.56
N ALA A 56 6.76 -0.80 12.54
CA ALA A 56 8.06 -1.46 12.68
C ALA A 56 9.11 -0.51 13.27
N ASN A 57 9.15 0.73 12.78
CA ASN A 57 10.03 1.78 13.29
C ASN A 57 9.72 2.13 14.76
N GLY A 58 8.43 2.21 15.11
CA GLY A 58 8.01 2.47 16.49
C GLY A 58 8.44 1.38 17.47
N ARG A 59 8.33 0.11 17.07
CA ARG A 59 8.82 -1.04 17.85
C ARG A 59 10.34 -0.96 18.03
N ALA A 60 11.09 -0.80 16.94
CA ALA A 60 12.55 -0.71 16.97
C ALA A 60 13.05 0.44 17.86
N ALA A 61 12.41 1.62 17.78
CA ALA A 61 12.75 2.77 18.63
C ALA A 61 12.48 2.48 20.12
N SER A 62 11.38 1.80 20.42
CA SER A 62 11.03 1.42 21.79
C SER A 62 12.03 0.40 22.37
N ASP A 63 12.43 -0.58 21.55
CA ASP A 63 13.39 -1.60 21.93
C ASP A 63 14.77 -0.99 22.20
N ALA A 64 15.20 -0.07 21.33
CA ALA A 64 16.46 0.66 21.49
C ALA A 64 16.49 1.50 22.78
N ARG A 65 15.38 2.17 23.13
CA ARG A 65 15.28 2.91 24.40
C ARG A 65 15.44 1.98 25.61
N ARG A 66 14.70 0.87 25.64
CA ARG A 66 14.81 -0.11 26.73
C ARG A 66 16.22 -0.68 26.86
N ALA A 67 16.88 -0.96 25.73
CA ALA A 67 18.26 -1.43 25.73
C ALA A 67 19.25 -0.39 26.27
N ASN A 68 19.05 0.90 25.95
CA ASN A 68 19.87 1.98 26.48
C ASN A 68 19.64 2.18 27.98
N ASP A 69 18.39 2.18 28.45
CA ASP A 69 18.06 2.32 29.88
C ASP A 69 18.71 1.20 30.70
N ALA A 70 18.66 -0.04 30.20
CA ALA A 70 19.33 -1.18 30.83
C ALA A 70 20.85 -1.00 30.92
N ARG A 71 21.49 -0.43 29.89
CA ARG A 71 22.93 -0.13 29.90
C ARG A 71 23.26 1.00 30.87
N SER A 72 22.49 2.09 30.87
CA SER A 72 22.71 3.23 31.77
C SER A 72 22.62 2.84 33.25
N GLY A 73 21.74 1.91 33.62
CA GLY A 73 21.68 1.37 34.99
C GLY A 73 22.91 0.55 35.41
N THR A 74 23.73 0.09 34.44
CA THR A 74 24.95 -0.70 34.70
C THR A 74 26.25 0.12 34.68
N ILE A 75 26.23 1.39 34.28
CA ILE A 75 27.41 2.27 34.34
C ILE A 75 27.44 2.93 35.73
N PRO A 76 28.39 2.58 36.63
CA PRO A 76 28.53 3.31 37.88
C PRO A 76 28.87 4.77 37.57
N ASN A 77 28.10 5.68 38.17
CA ASN A 77 28.32 7.11 38.06
C ASN A 77 29.73 7.40 38.61
N ARG A 78 30.64 7.88 37.76
CA ARG A 78 32.03 8.15 38.12
C ARG A 78 32.16 9.49 38.86
#